data_AF-K2F6I1-F1
#
_entry.id   AF-K2F6I1-F1
#
_cell.length_a   1.000
_cell.length_b   1.000
_cell.length_c   1.000
_cell.angle_alpha   90.00
_cell.angle_beta   90.00
_cell.angle_gamma   90.00
#
_symmetry.space_group_name_H-M   'P 1'
#
loop_
_entity.id
_entity.type
_entity.pdbx_description
1 polymer ?
#
loop_
_entity_poly.entity_id
_entity_poly.type
_entity_poly.pdbx_seq_one_letter_code
_entity_poly.pdbx_strand_id
1 'polypeptide(L)' 'MAAGALLISEAGGLVSDMRGEANYLETGNLIAGTPKVFAPLLNLIQEKLPASMRG' A
#
# COMPACT_ATOMS: atom_id res chain seq x y z
N MET A 1 -12.78 -3.98 1.65
CA MET A 1 -11.78 -2.90 1.45
C MET A 1 -11.67 -2.42 -0.01
N ALA A 2 -12.61 -2.74 -0.90
CA ALA A 2 -12.48 -2.40 -2.33
C ALA A 2 -12.96 -0.97 -2.69
N ALA A 3 -14.09 -0.51 -2.13
CA ALA A 3 -14.66 0.79 -2.50
C ALA A 3 -13.74 1.98 -2.14
N GLY A 4 -13.07 1.92 -0.98
CA GLY A 4 -12.13 2.95 -0.57
C GLY A 4 -10.87 3.02 -1.45
N ALA A 5 -10.35 1.86 -1.88
CA ALA A 5 -9.23 1.80 -2.81
C ALA A 5 -9.59 2.47 -4.15
N LEU A 6 -10.80 2.24 -4.67
CA LEU A 6 -11.27 2.91 -5.88
C LEU A 6 -11.33 4.43 -5.70
N LEU A 7 -11.92 4.93 -4.60
CA LEU A 7 -11.98 6.37 -4.33
C LEU A 7 -10.59 7.03 -4.32
N ILE A 8 -9.60 6.36 -3.71
CA ILE A 8 -8.22 6.87 -3.65
C ILE A 8 -7.61 6.89 -5.04
N SER A 9 -7.75 5.81 -5.81
CA SER A 9 -7.21 5.70 -7.17
C SER A 9 -7.82 6.74 -8.12
N GLU A 10 -9.14 6.94 -8.07
CA GLU A 10 -9.85 7.95 -8.87
C GLU A 10 -9.45 9.38 -8.49
N ALA A 11 -9.04 9.61 -7.25
CA ALA A 11 -8.46 10.88 -6.79
C ALA A 11 -6.98 11.07 -7.19
N GLY A 12 -6.40 10.14 -7.96
CA GLY A 12 -4.99 10.15 -8.37
C GLY A 12 -4.02 9.66 -7.28
N GLY A 13 -4.53 9.00 -6.25
CA GLY A 13 -3.72 8.34 -5.22
C GLY A 13 -3.19 6.98 -5.69
N LEU A 14 -2.19 6.49 -4.98
CA LEU A 14 -1.60 5.16 -5.15
C LEU A 14 -2.04 4.26 -4.00
N VAL A 15 -2.23 2.98 -4.30
CA VAL A 15 -2.70 1.96 -3.35
C VAL A 15 -1.92 0.66 -3.59
N SER A 16 -1.35 0.07 -2.55
CA SER A 16 -0.67 -1.23 -2.60
C SER A 16 -0.76 -1.97 -1.27
N ASP A 17 -0.26 -3.20 -1.24
CA ASP A 17 0.12 -3.87 0.00
C ASP A 17 1.47 -3.33 0.55
N MET A 18 1.96 -3.93 1.64
CA MET A 18 3.24 -3.58 2.27
C MET A 18 4.48 -3.90 1.40
N ARG A 19 4.30 -4.68 0.34
CA ARG A 19 5.35 -5.07 -0.62
C ARG A 19 5.37 -4.15 -1.84
N GLY A 20 4.36 -3.31 -1.99
CA GLY A 20 4.19 -2.43 -3.16
C GLY A 20 3.37 -3.08 -4.27
N GLU A 21 2.77 -4.24 -4.03
CA GLU A 21 1.99 -5.00 -5.01
C GLU A 21 0.49 -4.72 -4.88
N ALA A 22 -0.29 -5.08 -5.90
CA ALA A 22 -1.74 -4.88 -5.90
C ALA A 22 -2.52 -5.93 -5.08
N ASN A 23 -1.85 -6.71 -4.22
CA ASN A 23 -2.46 -7.82 -3.47
C ASN A 23 -3.10 -7.40 -2.12
N TYR A 24 -3.48 -6.12 -1.99
CA TYR A 24 -4.00 -5.57 -0.73
C TYR A 24 -5.40 -6.11 -0.37
N LEU A 25 -6.13 -6.67 -1.33
CA LEU A 25 -7.43 -7.31 -1.08
C LEU A 25 -7.26 -8.73 -0.51
N GLU A 26 -6.23 -9.46 -0.94
CA GLU A 26 -5.91 -10.81 -0.47
C GLU A 26 -5.14 -10.79 0.86
N THR A 27 -4.13 -9.92 0.96
CA THR A 27 -3.28 -9.81 2.16
C THR A 27 -4.00 -9.14 3.33
N GLY A 28 -5.03 -8.34 3.04
CA GLY A 28 -5.72 -7.48 4.02
C GLY A 28 -4.88 -6.29 4.51
N ASN A 29 -3.66 -6.14 3.98
CA ASN A 29 -2.73 -5.10 4.33
C ASN A 29 -2.68 -4.06 3.20
N LEU A 30 -2.63 -2.79 3.58
CA LEU A 30 -2.87 -1.68 2.67
C LEU A 30 -1.98 -0.50 3.04
N ILE A 31 -1.35 0.10 2.03
CA ILE A 31 -0.75 1.42 2.05
C ILE A 31 -1.42 2.24 0.96
N ALA A 32 -1.73 3.49 1.28
CA ALA A 32 -2.25 4.43 0.31
C ALA A 32 -1.70 5.84 0.54
N GLY A 33 -1.57 6.62 -0.52
CA GLY A 33 -1.09 8.00 -0.44
C GLY A 33 -1.00 8.69 -1.80
N THR A 34 -0.72 9.99 -1.79
CA THR A 34 -0.46 10.72 -3.05
C THR A 34 0.90 10.33 -3.65
N PRO A 35 1.12 10.49 -4.96
CA PRO A 35 2.37 10.09 -5.61
C PRO A 35 3.64 10.65 -4.94
N LYS A 36 3.57 11.87 -4.38
CA LYS A 36 4.69 12.52 -3.72
C LYS A 36 5.12 11.83 -2.40
N VAL A 37 4.19 11.17 -1.71
CA VAL A 37 4.45 10.59 -0.38
C VAL A 37 4.49 9.06 -0.40
N PHE A 38 3.93 8.44 -1.43
CA PHE A 38 3.79 6.99 -1.49
C PHE A 38 5.12 6.24 -1.48
N ALA A 39 6.07 6.61 -2.35
CA ALA A 39 7.37 5.95 -2.42
C ALA A 39 8.19 6.03 -1.10
N PRO A 40 8.36 7.20 -0.47
CA PRO A 40 9.06 7.27 0.82
C PRO A 40 8.31 6.54 1.95
N LEU A 41 6.97 6.53 1.91
CA LEU A 41 6.16 5.80 2.89
C LEU A 41 6.34 4.27 2.74
N LEU A 42 6.30 3.76 1.51
CA LEU A 42 6.52 2.34 1.23
C LEU A 42 7.91 1.90 1.71
N ASN A 43 8.95 2.69 1.41
CA ASN A 43 10.31 2.41 1.86
C ASN A 43 10.42 2.35 3.39
N LEU A 44 9.80 3.32 4.09
CA LEU A 44 9.78 3.35 5.55
C LEU A 44 9.11 2.09 6.14
N ILE A 45 8.01 1.65 5.53
CA ILE A 45 7.29 0.46 6.00
C ILE A 45 8.09 -0.80 5.72
N GLN A 46 8.69 -0.94 4.54
CA GLN A 46 9.51 -2.10 4.18
C GLN A 46 10.73 -2.26 5.10
N GLU A 47 11.37 -1.14 5.51
CA GLU A 47 12.48 -1.17 6.49
C GLU A 47 12.05 -1.78 7.83
N LYS A 48 10.82 -1.52 8.26
CA LYS A 48 10.28 -1.98 9.55
C LYS A 48 9.43 -3.24 9.45
N LEU A 49 9.30 -3.83 8.25
CA LEU A 49 8.38 -4.93 8.03
C LEU A 49 8.87 -6.20 8.75
N PRO A 50 8.04 -6.81 9.64
CA PRO A 50 8.41 -8.03 10.34
C PRO A 50 8.68 -9.18 9.37
N ALA A 51 9.60 -10.08 9.72
CA ALA A 51 9.94 -11.23 8.87
C ALA A 51 8.73 -12.11 8.51
N SER A 52 7.75 -12.21 9.41
CA SER A 52 6.50 -12.96 9.18
C SER A 52 5.61 -12.38 8.07
N MET A 53 5.84 -11.14 7.63
CA MET A 53 5.06 -10.45 6.60
C MET A 53 5.86 -10.19 5.31
N ARG A 54 7.06 -10.75 5.17
CA ARG A 54 7.91 -10.60 3.96
C ARG A 54 7.68 -11.70 2.90
N GLY A 55 6.82 -12.68 3.20
CA GLY A 55 6.47 -13.80 2.31
C GLY A 55 5.64 -13.35 1.12
#